data_AF-E4UPY1-F1
#
_entry.id   AF-E4UPY1-F1
#
_cell.length_a   1.000
_cell.length_b   1.000
_cell.length_c   1.000
_cell.angle_alpha   90.00
_cell.angle_beta   90.00
_cell.angle_gamma   90.00
#
_symmetry.space_group_name_H-M   'P 1'
#
loop_
_entity.id
_entity.type
_entity.pdbx_description
1 polymer ?
#
loop_
_entity_poly.entity_id
_entity_poly.type
_entity_poly.pdbx_seq_one_letter_code
_entity_poly.pdbx_strand_id
1 'polypeptide(L)'
;MARSVLHAVVRAKFKSYSSMPTRTNGTTNFFGSKTSEVLYNFRYQAADAQGYVNLRCSLDTGCPTSANPRHPSLQDARHKDVRLYLADIYMYLFQVPYESVPEHIGGVCCAQFVVSRKQVLKRPKADYERMLSWVAGTRTTDSFGVGWVMEKVWHVVFGMEPVYCPSFNQCRCDNFGRCEA
;
A
#
# COMPACT_ATOMS: atom_id res chain seq x y z
N MET A 1 -29.63 -15.81 3.85
CA MET A 1 -29.42 -14.35 3.97
C MET A 1 -28.04 -14.00 3.40
N ALA A 2 -27.98 -13.52 2.16
CA ALA A 2 -26.74 -12.96 1.62
C ALA A 2 -26.54 -11.58 2.27
N ARG A 3 -25.67 -11.49 3.29
CA ARG A 3 -25.23 -10.18 3.79
C ARG A 3 -24.43 -9.54 2.67
N SER A 4 -24.92 -8.44 2.10
CA SER A 4 -24.15 -7.59 1.19
C SER A 4 -22.88 -7.15 1.93
N VAL A 5 -21.75 -7.78 1.62
CA VAL A 5 -20.47 -7.35 2.16
C VAL A 5 -20.05 -6.13 1.35
N LEU A 6 -20.01 -4.97 2.00
CA LEU A 6 -19.54 -3.75 1.38
C LEU A 6 -18.01 -3.76 1.38
N HIS A 7 -17.41 -3.75 0.20
CA HIS A 7 -15.96 -3.55 0.02
C HIS A 7 -15.70 -2.12 -0.45
N ALA A 8 -14.65 -1.51 0.09
CA ALA A 8 -14.13 -0.28 -0.47
C ALA A 8 -13.01 -0.64 -1.46
N VAL A 9 -13.16 -0.21 -2.72
CA VAL A 9 -12.07 -0.20 -3.68
C VAL A 9 -11.43 1.16 -3.64
N VAL A 10 -10.15 1.21 -3.26
CA VAL A 10 -9.40 2.46 -3.19
C VAL A 10 -8.39 2.48 -4.33
N ARG A 11 -8.44 3.55 -5.13
CA ARG A 11 -7.36 3.92 -6.04
C ARG A 11 -6.86 5.29 -5.60
N ALA A 12 -5.84 5.33 -4.76
CA ALA A 12 -5.25 6.60 -4.37
C ALA A 12 -4.35 7.11 -5.51
N LYS A 13 -4.78 8.18 -6.19
CA LYS A 13 -3.94 8.90 -7.16
C LYS A 13 -3.41 10.16 -6.50
N PHE A 14 -2.19 10.10 -6.00
CA PHE A 14 -1.36 11.29 -5.81
C PHE A 14 -0.70 11.57 -7.16
N LYS A 15 -0.46 12.83 -7.55
CA LYS A 15 0.22 13.18 -8.81
C LYS A 15 1.63 12.58 -8.79
N SER A 16 1.76 11.33 -9.22
CA SER A 16 3.04 10.70 -9.53
C SER A 16 3.38 11.08 -10.97
N TYR A 17 4.37 11.95 -11.16
CA TYR A 17 5.08 12.03 -12.43
C TYR A 17 5.94 10.77 -12.57
N SER A 18 5.31 9.64 -12.88
CA SER A 18 6.04 8.47 -13.39
C SER A 18 6.15 8.61 -14.89
N SER A 19 7.14 9.38 -15.35
CA SER A 19 7.75 9.11 -16.65
C SER A 19 8.67 7.90 -16.48
N MET A 20 8.11 6.69 -16.54
CA MET A 20 8.89 5.47 -16.78
C MET A 20 8.78 5.11 -18.27
N PRO A 21 9.88 4.77 -18.93
CA PRO A 21 9.86 4.42 -20.34
C PRO A 21 9.02 3.16 -20.54
N THR A 22 8.21 3.16 -21.60
CA THR A 22 7.57 1.96 -22.15
C THR A 22 8.66 0.97 -22.57
N ARG A 23 9.04 0.07 -21.67
CA ARG A 23 9.73 -1.18 -22.01
C ARG A 23 8.71 -2.31 -21.94
N THR A 24 8.29 -2.74 -23.12
CA THR A 24 7.52 -3.96 -23.34
C THR A 24 8.34 -5.18 -22.93
N ASN A 25 7.98 -5.79 -21.79
CA ASN A 25 7.83 -7.25 -21.60
C ASN A 25 7.64 -7.54 -20.10
N GLY A 26 6.41 -7.87 -19.72
CA GLY A 26 6.02 -8.18 -18.34
C GLY A 26 4.74 -7.44 -17.96
N THR A 27 3.58 -8.01 -18.29
CA THR A 27 2.26 -7.43 -18.00
C THR A 27 2.02 -7.37 -16.49
N THR A 28 2.37 -6.24 -15.87
CA THR A 28 2.12 -5.91 -14.46
C THR A 28 0.62 -5.83 -14.10
N ASN A 29 -0.25 -5.84 -15.11
CA ASN A 29 -1.69 -6.03 -14.95
C ASN A 29 -2.16 -7.19 -15.84
N PHE A 30 -2.56 -8.30 -15.21
CA PHE A 30 -3.08 -9.48 -15.88
C PHE A 30 -4.38 -9.24 -16.68
N PHE A 31 -5.12 -8.19 -16.35
CA PHE A 31 -6.47 -7.93 -16.87
C PHE A 31 -6.59 -6.58 -17.59
N GLY A 32 -5.48 -5.87 -17.82
CA GLY A 32 -5.47 -4.53 -18.43
C GLY A 32 -5.23 -3.40 -17.42
N SER A 33 -5.07 -2.16 -17.90
CA SER A 33 -4.66 -1.02 -17.07
C SER A 33 -5.82 -0.34 -16.31
N LYS A 34 -7.06 -0.74 -16.58
CA LYS A 34 -8.25 -0.16 -15.97
C LYS A 34 -8.64 -0.93 -14.71
N THR A 35 -8.90 -0.19 -13.63
CA THR A 35 -9.38 -0.76 -12.36
C THR A 35 -10.65 -1.59 -12.53
N SER A 36 -11.56 -1.18 -13.42
CA SER A 36 -12.80 -1.92 -13.70
C SER A 36 -12.55 -3.33 -14.24
N GLU A 37 -11.54 -3.51 -15.10
CA GLU A 37 -11.21 -4.82 -15.69
C GLU A 37 -10.60 -5.76 -14.64
N VAL A 38 -9.76 -5.21 -13.76
CA VAL A 38 -9.19 -5.94 -12.63
C VAL A 38 -10.28 -6.38 -11.65
N LEU A 39 -11.22 -5.48 -11.31
CA LEU A 39 -12.32 -5.78 -10.39
C LEU A 39 -13.32 -6.78 -10.94
N TYR A 40 -13.57 -6.78 -12.26
CA TYR A 40 -14.45 -7.77 -12.88
C TYR A 40 -13.95 -9.21 -12.65
N ASN A 41 -12.63 -9.39 -12.60
CA ASN A 41 -12.00 -10.69 -12.39
C ASN A 41 -11.63 -10.96 -10.92
N PHE A 42 -11.87 -10.00 -10.03
CA PHE A 42 -11.47 -10.09 -8.62
C PHE A 42 -12.45 -10.96 -7.81
N ARG A 43 -11.89 -11.87 -7.00
CA ARG A 43 -12.63 -12.70 -6.04
C ARG A 43 -12.74 -11.96 -4.71
N TYR A 44 -13.88 -11.32 -4.47
CA TYR A 44 -14.14 -10.56 -3.24
C TYR A 44 -14.00 -11.38 -1.94
N GLN A 45 -14.14 -12.71 -2.02
CA GLN A 45 -13.88 -13.62 -0.90
C GLN A 45 -12.44 -13.51 -0.38
N ALA A 46 -11.46 -13.17 -1.24
CA ALA A 46 -10.09 -12.94 -0.81
C ALA A 46 -10.00 -11.73 0.14
N ALA A 47 -10.68 -10.63 -0.18
CA ALA A 47 -10.75 -9.46 0.70
C ALA A 47 -11.56 -9.73 1.98
N ASP A 48 -12.56 -10.60 1.93
CA ASP A 48 -13.31 -11.02 3.12
C ASP A 48 -12.45 -11.85 4.07
N ALA A 49 -11.64 -12.76 3.52
CA ALA A 49 -10.75 -13.62 4.29
C ALA A 49 -9.54 -12.86 4.85
N GLN A 50 -8.87 -12.06 4.02
CA GLN A 50 -7.60 -11.40 4.36
C GLN A 50 -7.80 -10.00 4.96
N GLY A 51 -8.95 -9.38 4.73
CA GLY A 51 -9.27 -8.03 5.20
C GLY A 51 -8.72 -6.91 4.31
N TYR A 52 -7.49 -7.05 3.82
CA TYR A 52 -6.83 -6.13 2.90
C TYR A 52 -6.15 -6.92 1.78
N VAL A 53 -6.31 -6.48 0.54
CA VAL A 53 -5.71 -7.13 -0.63
C VAL A 53 -5.24 -6.08 -1.62
N ASN A 54 -3.95 -6.08 -1.96
CA ASN A 54 -3.44 -5.31 -3.10
C ASN A 54 -3.86 -6.00 -4.41
N LEU A 55 -4.37 -5.23 -5.37
CA LEU A 55 -4.82 -5.76 -6.65
C LEU A 55 -3.67 -6.05 -7.63
N ARG A 56 -2.47 -5.51 -7.38
CA ARG A 56 -1.23 -5.90 -8.05
C ARG A 56 -0.65 -7.12 -7.34
N CYS A 57 -0.18 -8.10 -8.11
CA CYS A 57 0.53 -9.28 -7.58
C CYS A 57 2.04 -9.22 -7.80
N SER A 58 2.53 -8.35 -8.69
CA SER A 58 3.95 -8.27 -9.04
C SER A 58 4.79 -7.74 -7.89
N LEU A 59 5.87 -8.46 -7.56
CA LEU A 59 6.77 -8.18 -6.44
C LEU A 59 8.01 -7.36 -6.82
N ASP A 60 8.19 -7.10 -8.11
CA ASP A 60 9.31 -6.35 -8.71
C ASP A 60 9.55 -4.98 -8.09
N THR A 61 8.53 -4.40 -7.47
CA THR A 61 8.63 -3.12 -6.79
C THR A 61 8.00 -3.22 -5.40
N GLY A 62 8.81 -3.00 -4.35
CA GLY A 62 8.35 -2.84 -2.97
C GLY A 62 8.47 -4.07 -2.05
N CYS A 63 8.73 -5.25 -2.61
CA CYS A 63 8.95 -6.48 -1.84
C CYS A 63 10.38 -7.04 -2.05
N PRO A 64 11.00 -7.68 -1.04
CA PRO A 64 10.51 -7.82 0.34
C PRO A 64 10.66 -6.53 1.15
N THR A 65 11.52 -5.61 0.73
CA THR A 65 11.78 -4.35 1.43
C THR A 65 11.69 -3.19 0.45
N SER A 66 10.83 -2.22 0.77
CA SER A 66 10.60 -0.99 0.01
C SER A 66 11.23 0.24 0.65
N ALA A 67 11.40 0.23 1.97
CA ALA A 67 11.91 1.34 2.75
C ALA A 67 12.49 0.84 4.08
N ASN A 68 13.46 1.60 4.61
CA ASN A 68 14.10 1.35 5.89
C ASN A 68 13.93 2.60 6.78
N PRO A 69 12.81 2.74 7.51
CA PRO A 69 12.50 3.98 8.24
C PRO A 69 13.57 4.42 9.24
N ARG A 70 14.22 3.46 9.92
CA ARG A 70 15.26 3.74 10.93
C ARG A 70 16.67 3.94 10.36
N HIS A 71 16.84 3.74 9.05
CA HIS A 71 18.15 3.75 8.40
C HIS A 71 18.17 4.62 7.15
N PRO A 72 17.97 5.95 7.28
CA PRO A 72 18.10 6.86 6.15
C PRO A 72 19.56 6.91 5.65
N SER A 73 19.73 7.02 4.32
CA SER A 73 21.06 7.11 3.71
C SER A 73 21.61 8.54 3.75
N LEU A 74 22.94 8.67 3.56
CA LEU A 74 23.56 10.00 3.39
C LEU A 74 22.99 10.77 2.19
N GLN A 75 22.53 10.05 1.16
CA GLN A 75 21.89 10.67 0.00
C GLN A 75 20.53 11.28 0.40
N ASP A 76 19.74 10.57 1.20
CA ASP A 76 18.45 11.07 1.70
C ASP A 76 18.66 12.36 2.51
N ALA A 77 19.69 12.39 3.36
CA ALA A 77 20.06 13.58 4.13
C ALA A 77 20.47 14.76 3.23
N ARG A 78 21.34 14.52 2.24
CA ARG A 78 21.82 15.57 1.32
C ARG A 78 20.69 16.21 0.51
N HIS A 79 19.71 15.42 0.09
CA HIS A 79 18.60 15.89 -0.73
C HIS A 79 17.35 16.25 0.08
N LYS A 80 17.39 16.10 1.42
CA LYS A 80 16.22 16.25 2.31
C LYS A 80 15.03 15.43 1.81
N ASP A 81 15.30 14.21 1.35
CA ASP A 81 14.29 13.30 0.82
C ASP A 81 13.29 12.89 1.91
N VAL A 82 12.04 12.60 1.54
CA VAL A 82 11.01 12.18 2.49
C VAL A 82 11.42 10.95 3.31
N ARG A 83 12.28 10.08 2.76
CA ARG A 83 12.85 8.91 3.45
C ARG A 83 13.57 9.29 4.74
N LEU A 84 14.19 10.47 4.77
CA LEU A 84 14.88 10.98 5.97
C LEU A 84 13.93 11.12 7.16
N TYR A 85 12.67 11.46 6.91
CA TYR A 85 11.66 11.73 7.93
C TYR A 85 10.69 10.57 8.14
N LEU A 86 10.93 9.41 7.51
CA LEU A 86 9.96 8.32 7.48
C LEU A 86 9.66 7.75 8.86
N ALA A 87 10.66 7.67 9.75
CA ALA A 87 10.44 7.25 11.14
C ALA A 87 9.51 8.22 11.88
N ASP A 88 9.77 9.52 11.83
CA ASP A 88 8.95 10.56 12.48
C ASP A 88 7.52 10.56 11.92
N ILE A 89 7.40 10.44 10.60
CA ILE A 89 6.11 10.33 9.92
C ILE A 89 5.37 9.08 10.40
N TYR A 90 6.05 7.92 10.49
CA TYR A 90 5.44 6.68 10.98
C TYR A 90 4.93 6.83 12.42
N MET A 91 5.76 7.39 13.31
CA MET A 91 5.38 7.67 14.70
C MET A 91 4.15 8.58 14.77
N TYR A 92 4.09 9.64 13.96
CA TYR A 92 2.93 10.52 13.89
C TYR A 92 1.68 9.80 13.38
N LEU A 93 1.79 9.08 12.26
CA LEU A 93 0.66 8.40 11.61
C LEU A 93 0.06 7.33 12.51
N PHE A 94 0.88 6.59 13.25
CA PHE A 94 0.44 5.44 14.05
C PHE A 94 0.41 5.69 15.56
N GLN A 95 0.87 6.85 16.03
CA GLN A 95 0.96 7.21 17.46
C GLN A 95 1.73 6.15 18.27
N VAL A 96 2.90 5.78 17.74
CA VAL A 96 3.79 4.79 18.35
C VAL A 96 5.13 5.43 18.70
N PRO A 97 5.85 4.89 19.70
CA PRO A 97 7.18 5.36 20.02
C PRO A 97 8.20 4.87 18.97
N TYR A 98 9.40 5.43 18.96
CA TYR A 98 10.42 5.15 17.95
C TYR A 98 10.80 3.65 17.89
N GLU A 99 10.81 2.98 19.04
CA GLU A 99 11.13 1.55 19.17
C GLU A 99 10.13 0.65 18.44
N SER A 100 8.93 1.16 18.17
CA SER A 100 7.86 0.47 17.44
C SER A 100 7.83 0.80 15.95
N VAL A 101 8.63 1.76 15.46
CA VAL A 101 8.80 2.02 14.02
C VAL A 101 9.46 0.78 13.40
N PRO A 102 9.01 0.17 12.31
CA PRO A 102 9.65 -1.03 11.78
C PRO A 102 11.04 -0.73 11.19
N GLU A 103 11.97 -1.69 11.28
CA GLU A 103 13.27 -1.62 10.60
C GLU A 103 13.12 -1.65 9.07
N HIS A 104 12.20 -2.48 8.59
CA HIS A 104 11.90 -2.68 7.18
C HIS A 104 10.41 -2.58 6.94
N ILE A 105 10.03 -1.87 5.87
CA ILE A 105 8.67 -1.85 5.35
C ILE A 105 8.68 -2.50 3.99
N GLY A 106 7.82 -3.49 3.80
CA GLY A 106 7.68 -4.26 2.57
C GLY A 106 6.23 -4.40 2.19
N GLY A 107 5.90 -4.13 0.94
CA GLY A 107 4.54 -4.27 0.46
C GLY A 107 4.50 -4.17 -1.05
N VAL A 108 3.53 -4.84 -1.66
CA VAL A 108 3.34 -4.72 -3.11
C VAL A 108 3.09 -3.25 -3.46
N CYS A 109 3.85 -2.74 -4.43
CA CYS A 109 3.78 -1.35 -4.88
C CYS A 109 2.39 -0.95 -5.40
N CYS A 110 2.18 0.37 -5.46
CA CYS A 110 0.98 1.08 -5.87
C CYS A 110 -0.15 1.10 -4.83
N ALA A 111 -1.08 2.04 -5.01
CA ALA A 111 -2.20 2.28 -4.09
C ALA A 111 -3.54 1.86 -4.71
N GLN A 112 -3.59 0.66 -5.29
CA GLN A 112 -4.82 0.05 -5.79
C GLN A 112 -5.10 -1.25 -5.04
N PHE A 113 -6.07 -1.21 -4.12
CA PHE A 113 -6.36 -2.31 -3.21
C PHE A 113 -7.85 -2.38 -2.89
N VAL A 114 -8.25 -3.54 -2.35
CA VAL A 114 -9.58 -3.79 -1.80
C VAL A 114 -9.45 -4.03 -0.31
N VAL A 115 -10.30 -3.38 0.46
CA VAL A 115 -10.38 -3.56 1.91
C VAL A 115 -11.82 -3.87 2.31
N SER A 116 -11.99 -4.85 3.19
CA SER A 116 -13.31 -5.20 3.71
C SER A 116 -13.77 -4.17 4.75
N ARG A 117 -15.08 -3.93 4.83
CA ARG A 117 -15.65 -3.05 5.86
C ARG A 117 -15.22 -3.45 7.28
N LYS A 118 -15.14 -4.75 7.57
CA LYS A 118 -14.69 -5.27 8.86
C LYS A 118 -13.25 -4.82 9.16
N GLN A 119 -12.37 -4.86 8.16
CA GLN A 119 -10.98 -4.46 8.34
C GLN A 119 -10.83 -2.95 8.55
N VAL A 120 -11.56 -2.12 7.79
CA VAL A 120 -11.58 -0.65 7.99
C VAL A 120 -12.01 -0.30 9.41
N LEU A 121 -13.07 -0.94 9.92
CA LEU A 121 -13.62 -0.64 11.24
C LEU A 121 -12.76 -1.12 12.42
N LYS A 122 -11.69 -1.91 12.19
CA LYS A 122 -10.73 -2.27 13.25
C LYS A 122 -9.93 -1.07 13.73
N ARG A 123 -9.74 -0.06 12.87
CA ARG A 123 -9.01 1.16 13.21
C ARG A 123 -10.00 2.26 13.64
N PRO A 124 -9.78 2.96 14.77
CA PRO A 124 -10.63 4.07 15.17
C PRO A 124 -10.68 5.19 14.12
N LYS A 125 -11.83 5.85 13.99
CA LYS A 125 -12.02 6.98 13.06
C LYS A 125 -10.96 8.08 13.24
N ALA A 126 -10.61 8.38 14.50
CA ALA A 126 -9.62 9.40 14.85
C ALA A 126 -8.24 9.16 14.23
N ASP A 127 -7.87 7.90 14.00
CA ASP A 127 -6.62 7.58 13.30
C ASP A 127 -6.68 7.98 11.84
N TYR A 128 -7.79 7.69 11.16
CA TYR A 128 -7.98 8.11 9.77
C TYR A 128 -8.01 9.63 9.64
N GLU A 129 -8.65 10.34 10.58
CA GLU A 129 -8.65 11.81 10.62
C GLU A 129 -7.23 12.37 10.79
N ARG A 130 -6.42 11.78 11.69
CA ARG A 130 -5.01 12.16 11.85
C ARG A 130 -4.18 11.92 10.60
N MET A 131 -4.34 10.75 9.96
CA MET A 131 -3.66 10.43 8.70
C MET A 131 -4.06 11.41 7.59
N LEU A 132 -5.35 11.74 7.47
CA LEU A 132 -5.85 12.74 6.53
C LEU A 132 -5.29 14.14 6.83
N SER A 133 -5.19 14.52 8.10
CA SER A 133 -4.58 15.79 8.50
C SER A 133 -3.11 15.86 8.09
N TRP A 134 -2.36 14.76 8.20
CA TRP A 134 -0.97 14.71 7.71
C TRP A 134 -0.92 14.84 6.19
N VAL A 135 -1.72 14.05 5.46
CA VAL A 135 -1.79 14.09 3.99
C VAL A 135 -2.13 15.49 3.47
N ALA A 136 -3.06 16.20 4.12
CA ALA A 136 -3.53 17.50 3.67
C ALA A 136 -2.64 18.67 4.11
N GLY A 137 -1.95 18.56 5.25
CA GLY A 137 -1.29 19.70 5.90
C GLY A 137 0.21 19.56 6.11
N THR A 138 0.82 18.43 5.74
CA THR A 138 2.26 18.22 5.95
C THR A 138 3.09 19.22 5.15
N ARG A 139 4.15 19.72 5.77
CA ARG A 139 5.19 20.55 5.13
C ARG A 139 6.51 19.79 4.98
N THR A 140 6.54 18.52 5.39
CA THR A 140 7.74 17.67 5.36
C THR A 140 8.11 17.26 3.93
N THR A 141 7.13 17.19 3.03
CA THR A 141 7.35 16.78 1.65
C THR A 141 6.26 17.34 0.73
N ASP A 142 6.43 17.19 -0.57
CA ASP A 142 5.46 17.62 -1.58
C ASP A 142 4.38 16.56 -1.82
N SER A 143 3.48 16.82 -2.77
CA SER A 143 2.40 15.87 -3.12
C SER A 143 2.92 14.51 -3.59
N PHE A 144 4.13 14.46 -4.17
CA PHE A 144 4.74 13.21 -4.63
C PHE A 144 5.21 12.39 -3.42
N GLY A 145 5.94 13.01 -2.48
CA GLY A 145 6.38 12.34 -1.27
C GLY A 145 5.24 11.90 -0.37
N VAL A 146 4.15 12.66 -0.28
CA VAL A 146 2.91 12.23 0.42
C VAL A 146 2.39 10.93 -0.19
N GLY A 147 2.28 10.88 -1.52
CA GLY A 147 1.84 9.68 -2.22
C GLY A 147 2.76 8.49 -2.01
N TRP A 148 4.08 8.73 -2.05
CA TRP A 148 5.09 7.71 -1.80
C TRP A 148 5.01 7.13 -0.39
N VAL A 149 4.88 7.98 0.64
CA VAL A 149 4.73 7.53 2.04
C VAL A 149 3.47 6.68 2.20
N MET A 150 2.33 7.18 1.73
CA MET A 150 1.06 6.46 1.85
C MET A 150 1.12 5.11 1.12
N GLU A 151 1.76 5.07 -0.06
CA GLU A 151 2.02 3.80 -0.75
C GLU A 151 2.78 2.80 0.12
N LYS A 152 3.78 3.24 0.89
CA LYS A 152 4.56 2.33 1.74
C LYS A 152 3.78 1.80 2.92
N VAL A 153 2.73 2.50 3.38
CA VAL A 153 2.06 2.16 4.64
C VAL A 153 0.61 1.74 4.49
N TRP A 154 0.02 1.67 3.28
CA TRP A 154 -1.40 1.29 3.13
C TRP A 154 -1.74 -0.03 3.81
N HIS A 155 -0.92 -1.07 3.63
CA HIS A 155 -1.15 -2.35 4.27
C HIS A 155 -1.08 -2.26 5.81
N VAL A 156 -0.18 -1.42 6.36
CA VAL A 156 -0.08 -1.14 7.80
C VAL A 156 -1.27 -0.33 8.33
N VAL A 157 -1.76 0.64 7.55
CA VAL A 157 -2.99 1.39 7.86
C VAL A 157 -4.15 0.41 8.04
N PHE A 158 -4.23 -0.62 7.19
CA PHE A 158 -5.22 -1.68 7.29
C PHE A 158 -4.76 -2.89 8.11
N GLY A 159 -3.79 -2.73 9.00
CA GLY A 159 -3.46 -3.69 10.05
C GLY A 159 -2.76 -4.96 9.57
N MET A 160 -2.07 -4.91 8.43
CA MET A 160 -1.12 -5.93 8.02
C MET A 160 0.26 -5.66 8.63
N GLU A 161 1.10 -6.68 8.68
CA GLU A 161 2.49 -6.59 9.15
C GLU A 161 3.31 -5.57 8.34
N PRO A 162 4.35 -4.92 8.92
CA PRO A 162 5.19 -3.97 8.20
C PRO A 162 5.79 -4.51 6.89
N VAL A 163 6.09 -5.81 6.86
CA VAL A 163 6.47 -6.54 5.64
C VAL A 163 5.33 -7.50 5.28
N TYR A 164 4.52 -7.11 4.30
CA TYR A 164 3.39 -7.89 3.79
C TYR A 164 3.54 -8.14 2.29
N CYS A 165 4.19 -9.25 1.95
CA CYS A 165 4.58 -9.62 0.59
C CYS A 165 4.13 -11.06 0.27
N PRO A 166 2.83 -11.29 -0.04
CA PRO A 166 2.38 -12.59 -0.51
C PRO A 166 3.12 -12.97 -1.80
N SER A 167 3.37 -14.25 -2.02
CA SER A 167 4.00 -14.69 -3.27
C SER A 167 3.12 -14.35 -4.47
N PHE A 168 3.74 -14.18 -5.63
CA PHE A 168 3.04 -13.88 -6.88
C PHE A 168 1.92 -14.90 -7.17
N ASN A 169 2.23 -16.19 -7.01
CA ASN A 169 1.27 -17.27 -7.27
C ASN A 169 0.15 -17.32 -6.23
N GLN A 170 0.46 -17.09 -4.95
CA GLN A 170 -0.56 -17.01 -3.91
C GLN A 170 -1.53 -15.86 -4.21
N CYS A 171 -1.01 -14.67 -4.52
CA CYS A 171 -1.83 -13.51 -4.87
C CYS A 171 -2.74 -13.79 -6.07
N ARG A 172 -2.23 -14.42 -7.14
CA ARG A 172 -3.03 -14.74 -8.33
C ARG A 172 -4.11 -15.79 -8.05
N CYS A 173 -3.78 -16.81 -7.27
CA CYS A 173 -4.69 -17.88 -6.90
C CYS A 173 -5.84 -17.34 -6.03
N ASP A 174 -5.51 -16.59 -4.98
CA ASP A 174 -6.50 -16.03 -4.05
C ASP A 174 -7.38 -14.98 -4.73
N ASN A 175 -6.75 -13.97 -5.34
CA ASN A 175 -7.44 -12.77 -5.80
C ASN A 175 -8.19 -13.01 -7.12
N PHE A 176 -7.71 -13.92 -7.96
CA PHE A 176 -8.21 -14.07 -9.33
C PHE A 176 -8.48 -15.53 -9.73
N GLY A 177 -8.24 -16.50 -8.85
CA GLY A 177 -8.46 -17.91 -9.15
C GLY A 177 -7.51 -18.53 -10.16
N ARG A 178 -6.39 -17.86 -10.45
CA ARG A 178 -5.40 -18.32 -11.41
C ARG A 178 -4.22 -18.92 -10.68
N CYS A 179 -4.43 -20.13 -10.19
CA CYS A 179 -3.42 -20.92 -9.51
C CYS A 179 -2.53 -21.60 -10.56
N GLU A 180 -1.23 -21.60 -10.34
CA GLU A 180 -0.32 -22.47 -11.10
C GLU A 180 -0.36 -23.86 -10.46
N ALA A 181 -0.27 -24.91 -11.29
CA ALA A 181 -0.27 -26.30 -10.86
C ALA A 181 1.13 -26.72 -10.37
#